data_AF-A0A661BFC3-F1
#
_entry.id   AF-A0A661BFC3-F1
#
_cell.length_a   1.000
_cell.length_b   1.000
_cell.length_c   1.000
_cell.angle_alpha   90.00
_cell.angle_beta   90.00
_cell.angle_gamma   90.00
#
_symmetry.space_group_name_H-M   'P 1'
#
loop_
_entity.id
_entity.type
_entity.pdbx_description
1 polymer ?
#
loop_
_entity_poly.entity_id
_entity_poly.type
_entity_poly.pdbx_seq_one_letter_code
_entity_poly.pdbx_strand_id
1 'polypeptide(L)'
;MSRALIIRFSSLGDVVLASAVVEALNRNGWKIAFITKPQYAPIFREDDRISMLFEFYSSKNARRQIQQYSPDWIVDLQVDFRSIFLSATSDANVVRTNKRNIQRRLLRWFKWGERKEQSVVDNHLQSLRPLG
;
A
#
# COMPACT_ATOMS: atom_id res chain seq x y z
N MET A 1 17.95 9.52 4.46
CA MET A 1 17.38 8.35 3.76
C MET A 1 15.88 8.37 3.99
N SER A 2 15.10 8.53 2.93
CA SER A 2 13.64 8.69 3.01
C SER A 2 12.97 7.39 3.45
N ARG A 3 11.90 7.51 4.24
CA ARG A 3 11.15 6.39 4.82
C ARG A 3 9.75 6.30 4.22
N ALA A 4 9.44 5.14 3.66
CA ALA A 4 8.10 4.83 3.16
C ALA A 4 7.45 3.75 4.03
N LEU A 5 6.15 3.88 4.28
CA LEU A 5 5.30 2.82 4.82
C LEU A 5 4.27 2.41 3.77
N ILE A 6 4.27 1.15 3.38
CA ILE A 6 3.28 0.59 2.44
C ILE A 6 2.14 -0.06 3.23
N ILE A 7 0.90 0.27 2.88
CA ILE A 7 -0.32 -0.31 3.47
C ILE A 7 -1.00 -1.23 2.47
N ARG A 8 -1.07 -2.53 2.76
CA ARG A 8 -1.89 -3.50 1.98
C ARG A 8 -2.38 -4.65 2.87
N PHE A 9 -3.70 -4.73 3.09
CA PHE A 9 -4.29 -5.72 4.00
C PHE A 9 -4.89 -6.96 3.31
N SER A 10 -5.21 -6.87 2.02
CA SER A 10 -5.94 -7.93 1.26
C SER A 10 -6.02 -7.57 -0.22
N SER A 11 -6.28 -8.47 -1.16
CA SER A 11 -6.28 -9.94 -1.08
C SER A 11 -4.86 -10.49 -1.16
N LEU A 12 -4.66 -11.82 -1.03
CA LEU A 12 -3.35 -12.45 -1.18
C LEU A 12 -2.65 -12.03 -2.47
N GLY A 13 -3.36 -12.10 -3.61
CA GLY A 13 -2.81 -11.73 -4.91
C GLY A 13 -2.28 -10.30 -4.92
N ASP A 14 -3.04 -9.35 -4.39
CA ASP A 14 -2.59 -7.96 -4.36
C ASP A 14 -1.46 -7.71 -3.34
N VAL A 15 -1.42 -8.46 -2.24
CA VAL A 15 -0.30 -8.41 -1.29
C VAL A 15 0.98 -8.88 -1.99
N VAL A 16 0.91 -9.94 -2.79
CA VAL A 16 2.04 -10.38 -3.62
C VAL A 16 2.42 -9.32 -4.66
N LEU A 17 1.45 -8.72 -5.35
CA LEU A 17 1.71 -7.67 -6.34
C LEU A 17 2.29 -6.38 -5.74
N ALA A 18 2.06 -6.13 -4.44
CA ALA A 18 2.68 -5.01 -3.74
C ALA A 18 4.22 -5.14 -3.65
N SER A 19 4.78 -6.33 -3.87
CA SER A 19 6.24 -6.52 -3.99
C SER A 19 6.87 -5.68 -5.11
N ALA A 20 6.12 -5.36 -6.18
CA ALA A 20 6.61 -4.48 -7.24
C ALA A 20 6.85 -3.04 -6.73
N VAL A 21 6.02 -2.58 -5.79
CA VAL A 21 6.19 -1.27 -5.13
C VAL A 21 7.36 -1.31 -4.16
N VAL A 22 7.52 -2.41 -3.41
CA VAL A 22 8.70 -2.63 -2.55
C VAL A 22 9.98 -2.56 -3.37
N GLU A 23 10.04 -3.28 -4.50
CA GLU A 23 11.19 -3.28 -5.41
C GLU A 23 11.51 -1.88 -5.93
N ALA A 24 10.49 -1.15 -6.42
CA ALA A 24 10.67 0.20 -6.96
C ALA A 24 11.22 1.17 -5.91
N LEU A 25 10.71 1.13 -4.68
CA LEU A 25 11.20 1.98 -3.59
C LEU A 25 12.62 1.58 -3.16
N ASN A 26 12.92 0.28 -3.10
CA ASN A 26 14.23 -0.22 -2.70
C ASN A 26 15.32 0.21 -3.70
N ARG A 27 15.04 0.14 -5.01
CA ARG A 27 15.95 0.62 -6.05
C ARG A 27 16.26 2.11 -5.95
N ASN A 28 15.33 2.90 -5.41
CA ASN A 28 15.51 4.33 -5.16
C ASN A 28 16.09 4.62 -3.77
N GLY A 29 16.59 3.61 -3.04
CA GLY A 29 17.28 3.78 -1.77
C GLY A 29 16.38 4.15 -0.59
N TRP A 30 15.07 3.86 -0.67
CA TRP A 30 14.14 4.13 0.42
C TRP A 30 14.26 3.09 1.53
N LYS A 31 14.03 3.52 2.78
CA LYS A 31 13.82 2.61 3.90
C LYS A 31 12.35 2.25 3.97
N ILE A 32 12.03 0.97 3.82
CA ILE A 32 10.66 0.50 3.62
C ILE A 32 10.16 -0.17 4.89
N ALA A 33 8.97 0.23 5.34
CA ALA A 33 8.13 -0.56 6.22
C ALA A 33 6.90 -1.05 5.46
N PHE A 34 6.37 -2.21 5.85
CA PHE A 34 5.18 -2.79 5.25
C PHE A 34 4.18 -3.16 6.34
N ILE A 35 2.91 -2.83 6.18
CA ILE A 35 1.84 -3.27 7.10
C ILE A 35 0.79 -4.10 6.38
N THR A 36 0.56 -5.31 6.90
CA THR A 36 -0.41 -6.26 6.36
C THR A 36 -1.07 -7.11 7.46
N LYS A 37 -2.07 -7.92 7.13
CA LYS A 37 -2.68 -8.83 8.10
C LYS A 37 -1.71 -9.95 8.49
N PRO A 38 -1.77 -10.49 9.73
CA PRO A 38 -0.89 -11.58 10.19
C PRO A 38 -0.81 -12.76 9.23
N GLN A 39 -1.95 -13.17 8.65
CA GLN A 39 -2.03 -14.26 7.67
C GLN A 39 -1.22 -14.04 6.37
N TYR A 40 -0.86 -12.79 6.05
CA TYR A 40 -0.08 -12.44 4.86
C TYR A 40 1.33 -11.96 5.19
N ALA A 41 1.65 -11.72 6.46
CA ALA A 41 2.97 -11.31 6.91
C ALA A 41 4.10 -12.29 6.49
N PRO A 42 3.90 -13.63 6.50
CA PRO A 42 4.93 -14.56 6.05
C PRO A 42 5.47 -14.32 4.63
N ILE A 43 4.71 -13.65 3.76
CA ILE A 43 5.14 -13.32 2.38
C ILE A 43 6.37 -12.41 2.37
N PHE A 44 6.52 -11.57 3.40
CA PHE A 44 7.52 -10.51 3.48
C PHE A 44 8.48 -10.68 4.65
N ARG A 45 8.39 -11.79 5.41
CA ARG A 45 9.16 -11.97 6.65
C ARG A 45 10.66 -12.07 6.40
N GLU A 46 11.06 -12.71 5.31
CA GLU A 46 12.46 -12.92 4.90
C GLU A 46 12.85 -11.99 3.73
N ASP A 47 12.11 -10.91 3.50
CA ASP A 47 12.39 -9.97 2.41
C ASP A 47 13.34 -8.86 2.89
N ASP A 48 14.62 -8.96 2.53
CA ASP A 48 15.67 -8.02 2.93
C ASP A 48 15.42 -6.56 2.52
N ARG A 49 14.50 -6.32 1.59
CA ARG A 49 14.11 -4.97 1.16
C ARG A 49 13.21 -4.28 2.19
N ILE A 50 12.61 -5.04 3.11
CA ILE A 50 11.68 -4.54 4.12
C ILE A 50 12.40 -4.41 5.46
N SER A 51 12.64 -3.17 5.88
CA SER A 51 13.31 -2.88 7.14
C SER A 51 12.46 -3.16 8.37
N MET A 52 11.13 -3.05 8.24
CA MET A 52 10.17 -3.30 9.32
C MET A 52 8.88 -3.88 8.73
N LEU A 53 8.50 -5.08 9.19
CA LEU A 53 7.21 -5.69 8.87
C LEU A 53 6.25 -5.54 10.06
N PHE A 54 5.11 -4.91 9.82
CA PHE A 54 4.07 -4.71 10.80
C PHE A 54 2.85 -5.58 10.51
N GLU A 55 2.37 -6.26 11.54
CA GLU A 55 1.13 -7.02 11.48
C GLU A 55 -0.04 -6.17 11.97
N PHE A 56 -1.09 -6.10 11.16
CA PHE A 56 -2.31 -5.37 11.41
C PHE A 56 -3.27 -6.21 12.26
N TYR A 57 -3.33 -5.91 13.55
CA TYR A 57 -4.31 -6.49 14.48
C TYR A 57 -5.52 -5.59 14.70
N SER A 58 -5.29 -4.27 14.78
CA SER A 58 -6.34 -3.26 14.97
C SER A 58 -5.84 -1.87 14.53
N SER A 59 -6.77 -0.94 14.30
CA SER A 59 -6.42 0.44 13.93
C SER A 59 -5.58 1.14 15.02
N LYS A 60 -5.83 0.87 16.30
CA LYS A 60 -5.04 1.44 17.41
C LYS A 60 -3.60 0.94 17.40
N ASN A 61 -3.42 -0.36 17.20
CA ASN A 61 -2.09 -0.97 17.10
C ASN A 61 -1.34 -0.46 15.87
N ALA A 62 -2.02 -0.40 14.72
CA ALA A 62 -1.44 0.13 13.49
C ALA A 62 -1.01 1.59 13.63
N ARG A 63 -1.82 2.45 14.27
CA ARG A 63 -1.42 3.84 14.54
C ARG A 63 -0.14 3.94 15.35
N ARG A 64 -0.01 3.11 16.40
CA ARG A 64 1.22 3.07 17.21
C ARG A 64 2.42 2.63 16.38
N GLN A 65 2.27 1.62 15.54
CA GLN A 65 3.33 1.15 14.63
C GLN A 65 3.76 2.25 13.65
N ILE A 66 2.80 2.98 13.06
CA ILE A 66 3.05 4.10 12.15
C ILE A 66 3.81 5.21 12.85
N GLN A 67 3.33 5.62 14.03
CA GLN A 67 3.96 6.70 14.80
C GLN A 67 5.38 6.31 15.22
N GLN A 68 5.59 5.07 15.67
CA GLN A 68 6.90 4.57 16.05
C GLN A 68 7.87 4.54 14.86
N TYR A 69 7.41 4.15 13.68
CA TYR A 69 8.25 4.15 12.48
C TYR A 69 8.54 5.56 11.95
N SER A 70 7.59 6.49 12.12
CA SER A 70 7.64 7.87 11.65
C SER A 70 8.02 7.96 10.16
N PRO A 71 7.17 7.48 9.25
CA PRO A 71 7.44 7.54 7.80
C PRO A 71 7.32 8.97 7.26
N ASP A 72 8.14 9.31 6.27
CA ASP A 72 7.97 10.54 5.48
C ASP A 72 6.76 10.42 4.54
N TRP A 73 6.56 9.20 4.01
CA TRP A 73 5.49 8.86 3.07
C TRP A 73 4.74 7.59 3.45
N ILE A 74 3.42 7.61 3.26
CA ILE A 74 2.55 6.45 3.29
C ILE A 74 2.08 6.15 1.86
N VAL A 75 2.35 4.93 1.42
CA VAL A 75 1.86 4.37 0.16
C VAL A 75 0.67 3.47 0.44
N ASP A 76 -0.54 4.05 0.42
CA ASP A 76 -1.78 3.29 0.65
C ASP A 76 -2.24 2.61 -0.65
N LEU A 77 -1.89 1.33 -0.77
CA LEU A 77 -2.31 0.48 -1.89
C LEU A 77 -3.69 -0.14 -1.65
N GLN A 78 -4.21 -0.12 -0.42
CA GLN A 78 -5.49 -0.72 -0.05
C GLN A 78 -6.67 0.21 -0.39
N VAL A 79 -6.55 1.50 -0.09
CA VAL A 79 -7.50 2.61 -0.32
C VAL A 79 -8.92 2.28 0.14
N ASP A 80 -9.09 1.51 1.22
CA ASP A 80 -10.38 1.26 1.85
C ASP A 80 -10.61 2.23 3.02
N PHE A 81 -11.82 2.25 3.58
CA PHE A 81 -12.13 3.19 4.67
C PHE A 81 -11.15 3.06 5.85
N ARG A 82 -10.72 1.83 6.17
CA ARG A 82 -9.80 1.57 7.27
C ARG A 82 -8.40 2.09 6.96
N SER A 83 -7.87 1.82 5.76
CA SER A 83 -6.55 2.30 5.36
C SER A 83 -6.51 3.82 5.21
N ILE A 84 -7.57 4.43 4.68
CA ILE A 84 -7.71 5.88 4.55
C ILE A 84 -7.70 6.53 5.94
N PHE A 85 -8.55 6.06 6.85
CA PHE A 85 -8.61 6.58 8.22
C PHE A 85 -7.31 6.37 9.00
N LEU A 86 -6.60 5.27 8.73
CA LEU A 86 -5.29 5.00 9.34
C LEU A 86 -4.23 5.98 8.81
N SER A 87 -4.15 6.16 7.49
CA SER A 87 -3.20 7.07 6.83
C SER A 87 -3.46 8.54 7.17
N ALA A 88 -4.73 8.95 7.29
CA ALA A 88 -5.12 10.34 7.52
C ALA A 88 -4.80 10.84 8.94
N THR A 89 -4.52 9.91 9.87
CA THR A 89 -4.11 10.25 11.24
C THR A 89 -2.61 10.24 11.45
N SER A 90 -1.83 10.12 10.37
CA SER A 90 -0.38 10.25 10.39
C SER A 90 0.01 11.63 9.86
N ASP A 91 1.10 12.21 10.36
CA ASP A 91 1.70 13.45 9.83
C ASP A 91 2.48 13.23 8.52
N ALA A 92 2.41 12.02 7.95
CA ALA A 92 3.16 11.62 6.77
C ALA A 92 2.42 12.04 5.50
N ASN A 93 3.16 12.32 4.43
CA ASN A 93 2.55 12.54 3.12
C ASN A 93 1.92 11.23 2.61
N VAL A 94 0.74 11.29 2.02
CA VAL A 94 0.01 10.07 1.59
C VAL A 94 -0.17 10.04 0.08
N VAL A 95 0.33 8.98 -0.55
CA VAL A 95 -0.05 8.61 -1.91
C VAL A 95 -0.95 7.38 -1.91
N ARG A 96 -1.87 7.34 -2.87
CA ARG A 96 -2.87 6.27 -2.98
C ARG A 96 -2.88 5.69 -4.38
N THR A 97 -3.04 4.37 -4.49
CA THR A 97 -3.26 3.75 -5.80
C THR A 97 -4.60 4.21 -6.39
N ASN A 98 -4.64 4.48 -7.68
CA ASN A 98 -5.88 4.92 -8.34
C ASN A 98 -6.88 3.76 -8.35
N LYS A 99 -7.95 3.87 -7.55
CA LYS A 99 -9.02 2.86 -7.48
C LYS A 99 -9.94 2.92 -8.71
N ARG A 100 -9.42 2.53 -9.89
CA ARG A 100 -10.28 2.13 -11.03
C ARG A 100 -11.15 0.90 -10.74
N ASN A 101 -10.95 0.24 -9.60
CA ASN A 101 -11.86 -0.80 -9.10
C ASN A 101 -13.28 -0.28 -8.85
N ILE A 102 -13.48 1.01 -8.56
CA ILE A 102 -14.81 1.62 -8.49
C ILE A 102 -15.41 1.71 -9.89
N GLN A 103 -14.64 2.14 -10.90
CA GLN A 103 -15.07 2.14 -12.31
C GLN A 103 -15.40 0.72 -12.79
N ARG A 104 -14.57 -0.28 -12.46
CA ARG A 104 -14.86 -1.70 -12.76
C ARG A 104 -16.10 -2.23 -12.03
N ARG A 105 -16.39 -1.75 -10.81
CA ARG A 105 -17.65 -2.08 -10.09
C ARG A 105 -18.84 -1.37 -10.74
N LEU A 106 -18.74 -0.09 -11.07
CA LEU A 106 -19.79 0.66 -11.78
C LEU A 106 -20.07 0.05 -13.17
N LEU A 107 -19.04 -0.37 -13.91
CA LEU A 107 -19.16 -1.14 -15.14
C LEU A 107 -19.94 -2.45 -14.94
N ARG A 108 -19.69 -3.19 -13.85
CA ARG A 108 -20.42 -4.44 -13.56
C ARG A 108 -21.87 -4.22 -13.15
N TRP A 109 -22.14 -3.19 -12.33
CA TRP A 109 -23.45 -2.96 -11.74
C TRP A 109 -24.36 -2.08 -12.62
N PHE A 110 -23.78 -1.14 -13.36
CA PHE A 110 -24.48 -0.12 -14.14
C PHE A 110 -24.11 -0.13 -15.63
N LYS A 111 -23.21 -1.02 -16.09
CA LYS A 111 -22.75 -1.12 -17.50
C LYS A 111 -22.21 0.19 -18.09
N TRP A 112 -21.78 1.13 -17.24
CA TRP A 112 -21.31 2.45 -17.66
C TRP A 112 -19.78 2.52 -17.68
N GLY A 113 -19.17 2.73 -18.86
CA GLY A 113 -17.74 3.04 -19.05
C GLY A 113 -17.03 2.18 -20.09
N GLU A 114 -15.73 2.45 -20.34
CA GLU A 114 -14.85 1.64 -21.19
C GLU A 114 -13.89 0.78 -20.36
N ARG A 115 -13.68 -0.48 -20.78
CA ARG A 115 -12.71 -1.38 -20.17
C ARG A 115 -11.31 -1.13 -20.76
N LYS A 116 -10.56 -0.20 -20.17
CA LYS A 116 -9.11 -0.12 -20.45
C LYS A 116 -8.38 -1.22 -19.69
N GLU A 117 -7.71 -2.11 -20.42
CA GLU A 117 -6.82 -3.11 -19.84
C GLU A 117 -5.60 -2.41 -19.25
N GLN A 118 -5.46 -2.48 -17.93
CA GLN A 118 -4.29 -1.98 -17.21
C GLN A 118 -3.95 -2.97 -16.12
N SER A 119 -2.66 -3.29 -15.99
CA SER A 119 -2.19 -4.20 -14.96
C SER A 119 -2.44 -3.61 -13.57
N VAL A 120 -2.75 -4.47 -12.60
CA VAL A 120 -2.84 -4.05 -11.19
C VAL A 120 -1.50 -3.52 -10.70
N VAL A 121 -0.39 -4.10 -11.19
CA VAL A 121 0.97 -3.65 -10.93
C VAL A 121 1.18 -2.21 -11.42
N ASP A 122 0.76 -1.89 -12.64
CA ASP A 122 0.90 -0.53 -13.19
C ASP A 122 0.16 0.51 -12.34
N ASN A 123 -1.02 0.16 -11.84
CA ASN A 123 -1.78 1.05 -10.95
C ASN A 123 -1.07 1.26 -9.60
N HIS A 124 -0.41 0.24 -9.08
CA HIS A 124 0.39 0.36 -7.86
C HIS A 124 1.63 1.21 -8.11
N LEU A 125 2.37 0.96 -9.18
CA LEU A 125 3.55 1.76 -9.56
C LEU A 125 3.18 3.21 -9.87
N GLN A 126 2.02 3.48 -10.48
CA GLN A 126 1.55 4.83 -10.72
C GLN A 126 1.39 5.66 -9.44
N SER A 127 1.10 5.02 -8.30
CA SER A 127 1.00 5.72 -7.01
C SER A 127 2.31 6.33 -6.54
N LEU A 128 3.44 5.86 -7.07
CA LEU A 128 4.78 6.33 -6.70
C LEU A 128 5.22 7.58 -7.46
N ARG A 129 4.51 8.00 -8.52
CA ARG A 129 4.89 9.19 -9.31
C ARG A 129 5.20 10.46 -8.49
N PRO A 130 4.51 10.74 -7.36
CA PRO A 130 4.83 11.91 -6.54
C PRO A 130 6.12 11.78 -5.70
N LEU A 131 6.69 10.57 -5.58
CA LEU A 131 7.86 10.29 -4.75
C LEU A 131 9.20 10.51 -5.49
N GLY A 132 9.15 10.90 -6.78
CA GLY A 132 10.32 10.99 -7.66
C GLY A 132 10.67 9.67 -8.31
#